data_AF-A0A1I5BIC3-F1
#
_entry.id   AF-A0A1I5BIC3-F1
#
_cell.length_a   1.000
_cell.length_b   1.000
_cell.length_c   1.000
_cell.angle_alpha   90.00
_cell.angle_beta   90.00
_cell.angle_gamma   90.00
#
_symmetry.space_group_name_H-M   'P 1'
#
loop_
_entity.id
_entity.type
_entity.pdbx_description
1 polymer ?
#
loop_
_entity_poly.entity_id
_entity_poly.type
_entity_poly.pdbx_seq_one_letter_code
_entity_poly.pdbx_strand_id
1 'polypeptide(L)' 'MEKQQIKEKIIHIFESVLNRQIDDCTKNVFGYEINLSAREMACVCIEIQKLFNIDLNELVEIYHTATVDCLTDCIFSLTN' A
#
# COMPACT_ATOMS: atom_id res chain seq x y z
N MET A 1 14.27 2.82 -8.41
CA MET A 1 13.19 3.85 -8.48
C MET A 1 13.28 4.68 -7.22
N GLU A 2 13.10 6.00 -7.28
CA GLU A 2 13.20 6.82 -6.05
C GLU A 2 12.06 6.47 -5.08
N LYS A 3 12.34 6.46 -3.77
CA LYS A 3 11.36 6.12 -2.73
C LYS A 3 10.10 6.98 -2.80
N GLN A 4 10.25 8.26 -3.12
CA GLN A 4 9.13 9.19 -3.30
C GLN A 4 8.20 8.75 -4.45
N GLN A 5 8.76 8.27 -5.56
CA GLN A 5 7.96 7.77 -6.70
C GLN A 5 7.19 6.49 -6.35
N ILE A 6 7.77 5.63 -5.50
CA ILE A 6 7.07 4.43 -4.99
C ILE A 6 5.88 4.86 -4.13
N LYS A 7 6.09 5.81 -3.21
CA LYS A 7 5.05 6.34 -2.33
C LYS A 7 3.87 6.90 -3.12
N GLU A 8 4.14 7.77 -4.11
CA GLU A 8 3.12 8.38 -4.96
C GLU A 8 2.28 7.33 -5.71
N LYS A 9 2.93 6.29 -6.24
CA LYS A 9 2.26 5.18 -6.92
C LYS A 9 1.37 4.38 -5.96
N ILE A 10 1.84 4.10 -4.74
CA ILE A 10 1.05 3.38 -3.74
C ILE A 10 -0.16 4.22 -3.31
N ILE A 11 0.02 5.51 -3.02
CA ILE A 11 -1.09 6.42 -2.71
C ILE A 11 -2.13 6.37 -3.83
N HIS A 12 -1.70 6.49 -5.09
CA HIS A 12 -2.61 6.42 -6.22
C HIS A 12 -3.39 5.09 -6.31
N ILE A 13 -2.74 3.96 -6.02
CA ILE A 13 -3.42 2.66 -5.95
C ILE A 13 -4.49 2.66 -4.87
N PHE A 14 -4.16 3.12 -3.66
CA PHE A 14 -5.13 3.20 -2.56
C PHE A 14 -6.31 4.09 -2.91
N GLU A 15 -6.06 5.29 -3.44
CA GLU A 15 -7.10 6.23 -3.81
C GLU A 15 -8.00 5.70 -4.91
N SER A 16 -7.42 4.98 -5.88
CA SER A 16 -8.17 4.32 -6.95
C SER A 16 -9.03 3.18 -6.42
N VAL A 17 -8.55 2.38 -5.47
CA VAL A 17 -9.32 1.26 -4.91
C VAL A 17 -10.43 1.75 -3.98
N LEU A 18 -10.14 2.76 -3.16
CA LEU A 18 -11.10 3.32 -2.20
C LEU A 18 -12.06 4.33 -2.83
N ASN A 19 -11.77 4.79 -4.06
CA ASN A 19 -12.49 5.86 -4.74
C ASN A 19 -12.60 7.14 -3.87
N ARG A 20 -11.52 7.48 -3.17
CA ARG A 20 -11.39 8.69 -2.32
C ARG A 20 -9.91 9.00 -2.05
N GLN A 21 -9.63 10.22 -1.61
CA GLN A 21 -8.27 10.64 -1.26
C GLN A 21 -7.79 10.06 0.08
N ILE A 22 -6.48 9.89 0.22
CA ILE A 22 -5.81 9.57 1.49
C ILE A 22 -5.03 10.79 1.97
N ASP A 23 -5.50 11.39 3.06
CA ASP A 23 -4.89 12.61 3.61
C ASP A 23 -3.67 12.33 4.51
N ASP A 24 -3.61 11.15 5.14
CA ASP A 24 -2.54 10.79 6.10
C ASP A 24 -2.04 9.36 5.88
N CYS A 25 -0.85 9.25 5.30
CA CYS A 25 -0.17 7.99 4.97
C CYS A 25 0.38 7.24 6.19
N THR A 26 0.43 7.90 7.36
CA THR A 26 0.95 7.31 8.62
C THR A 26 -0.13 6.57 9.40
N LYS A 27 -1.39 6.70 9.00
CA LYS A 27 -2.52 6.03 9.65
C LYS A 27 -2.59 4.56 9.28
N ASN A 28 -3.09 3.76 10.22
CA ASN A 28 -3.43 2.37 9.95
C ASN A 28 -4.55 2.33 8.92
N VAL A 29 -4.34 1.62 7.82
CA VAL A 29 -5.28 1.50 6.69
C VAL A 29 -6.57 0.81 7.13
N PHE A 30 -6.53 -0.08 8.12
CA PHE A 30 -7.70 -0.70 8.73
C PHE A 30 -8.31 0.14 9.87
N GLY A 31 -7.65 1.24 10.26
CA GLY A 31 -8.14 2.18 11.27
C GLY A 31 -9.33 2.97 10.76
N TYR A 32 -10.06 3.65 11.65
CA TYR A 32 -11.28 4.39 11.30
C TYR A 32 -11.06 5.46 10.22
N GLU A 33 -9.87 6.06 10.16
CA GLU A 33 -9.55 7.13 9.22
C GLU A 33 -9.55 6.66 7.75
N ILE A 34 -8.89 5.52 7.47
CA ILE A 34 -8.75 4.94 6.13
C ILE A 34 -9.75 3.80 5.89
N ASN A 35 -10.26 3.19 6.95
CA ASN A 35 -11.33 2.19 7.00
C ASN A 35 -11.34 1.22 5.81
N LEU A 36 -10.16 0.69 5.48
CA LEU A 36 -9.96 -0.22 4.38
C LEU A 36 -10.55 -1.58 4.75
N SER A 37 -11.47 -2.10 3.95
CA SER A 37 -11.92 -3.48 4.12
C SER A 37 -10.85 -4.47 3.68
N ALA A 38 -10.92 -5.72 4.17
CA ALA A 38 -10.04 -6.78 3.71
C ALA A 38 -10.14 -7.03 2.19
N ARG A 39 -11.32 -6.77 1.60
CA ARG A 39 -11.53 -6.86 0.14
C ARG A 39 -10.76 -5.78 -0.60
N GLU A 40 -10.86 -4.53 -0.15
CA GLU A 40 -10.11 -3.42 -0.74
C GLU A 40 -8.61 -3.63 -0.58
N MET A 41 -8.16 -4.15 0.58
CA MET A 41 -6.75 -4.53 0.75
C MET A 41 -6.28 -5.56 -0.28
N ALA A 42 -7.07 -6.60 -0.53
CA ALA A 42 -6.73 -7.60 -1.53
C ALA A 42 -6.59 -6.95 -2.93
N CYS A 43 -7.46 -6.00 -3.27
CA CYS A 43 -7.35 -5.23 -4.52
C CYS A 43 -6.08 -4.39 -4.57
N VAL A 44 -5.76 -3.66 -3.50
CA VAL A 44 -4.51 -2.88 -3.38
C VAL A 44 -3.29 -3.77 -3.59
N CYS A 45 -3.23 -4.92 -2.91
CA CYS A 45 -2.14 -5.89 -3.04
C CYS A 45 -1.97 -6.35 -4.49
N ILE A 46 -3.06 -6.71 -5.16
CA ILE A 46 -3.03 -7.16 -6.57
C ILE A 46 -2.45 -6.06 -7.48
N GLU A 47 -2.86 -4.80 -7.31
CA GLU A 47 -2.34 -3.69 -8.11
C GLU A 47 -0.85 -3.42 -7.84
N ILE A 48 -0.42 -3.55 -6.59
CA ILE A 48 1.00 -3.46 -6.20
C ILE A 48 1.81 -4.57 -6.86
N GLN A 49 1.36 -5.82 -6.79
CA GLN A 49 2.03 -6.95 -7.43
C GLN A 49 2.19 -6.71 -8.93
N LYS A 50 1.15 -6.24 -9.63
CA LYS A 50 1.22 -5.93 -11.06
C LYS A 50 2.23 -4.82 -11.36
N LEU A 51 2.23 -3.75 -10.57
CA LEU A 51 3.02 -2.55 -10.84
C LEU A 51 4.52 -2.74 -10.55
N PHE A 52 4.83 -3.47 -9.48
CA PHE A 52 6.20 -3.62 -8.98
C PHE A 52 6.78 -5.02 -9.21
N ASN A 53 5.98 -5.96 -9.72
CA ASN A 53 6.38 -7.36 -10.00
C ASN A 53 6.94 -8.08 -8.76
N ILE A 54 6.25 -7.96 -7.63
CA ILE A 54 6.62 -8.52 -6.31
C ILE A 54 5.73 -9.71 -5.97
N ASP A 55 6.24 -10.71 -5.25
CA ASP A 55 5.39 -11.77 -4.68
C ASP A 55 4.61 -11.22 -3.47
N LEU A 56 3.30 -11.42 -3.46
CA LEU A 56 2.43 -11.02 -2.34
C LEU A 56 2.80 -11.71 -1.02
N ASN A 57 3.41 -12.89 -1.09
CA ASN A 57 3.91 -13.58 0.11
C ASN A 57 5.02 -12.79 0.82
N GLU A 58 5.75 -11.94 0.10
CA GLU A 58 6.76 -11.04 0.66
C GLU A 58 6.13 -9.84 1.38
N LEU A 59 4.83 -9.57 1.14
CA LEU A 59 4.07 -8.48 1.75
C LEU A 59 3.27 -8.93 2.99
N VAL A 60 3.39 -10.20 3.43
CA VAL A 60 2.59 -10.77 4.53
C VAL A 60 2.82 -10.04 5.86
N GLU A 61 4.04 -9.55 6.11
CA GLU A 61 4.31 -8.82 7.35
C GLU A 61 3.63 -7.44 7.40
N ILE A 62 3.24 -6.87 6.26
CA ILE A 62 2.61 -5.55 6.15
C ILE A 62 1.21 -5.54 6.78
N TYR A 63 0.56 -6.71 6.90
CA TYR A 63 -0.71 -6.84 7.61
C TYR A 63 -0.62 -6.40 9.09
N HIS A 64 0.57 -6.40 9.69
CA HIS A 64 0.76 -6.06 11.10
C HIS A 64 0.98 -4.57 11.35
N THR A 65 1.55 -3.83 10.40
CA THR A 65 1.86 -2.39 10.52
C THR A 65 1.34 -1.63 9.31
N ALA A 66 0.08 -1.89 8.97
CA ALA A 66 -0.53 -1.53 7.68
C ALA A 66 -0.75 -0.02 7.52
N THR A 67 0.32 0.75 7.33
CA THR A 67 0.27 2.15 6.89
C THR A 67 0.80 2.22 5.45
N VAL A 68 0.43 3.28 4.72
CA VAL A 68 0.97 3.50 3.37
C VAL A 68 2.48 3.69 3.42
N ASP A 69 3.01 4.31 4.48
CA ASP A 69 4.45 4.49 4.68
C ASP A 69 5.19 3.18 4.92
N CYS A 70 4.68 2.31 5.80
CA CYS A 70 5.29 0.99 6.03
C CYS A 70 5.28 0.12 4.77
N LEU A 71 4.21 0.19 3.99
CA LEU A 71 4.09 -0.50 2.71
C LEU A 71 5.09 0.06 1.67
N THR A 72 5.27 1.38 1.65
CA THR A 72 6.28 2.04 0.81
C THR A 72 7.68 1.56 1.16
N ASP A 73 8.02 1.51 2.45
CA ASP A 73 9.34 1.05 2.92
C ASP A 73 9.61 -0.39 2.52
N CYS A 74 8.63 -1.27 2.71
CA CYS A 74 8.73 -2.67 2.34
C CYS A 74 8.95 -2.83 0.82
N ILE A 75 8.11 -2.20 -0.01
CA ILE A 75 8.24 -2.27 -1.47
C ILE A 75 9.56 -1.68 -1.94
N PHE A 76 10.02 -0.57 -1.35
CA PHE A 76 11.31 0.01 -1.69
C PHE A 76 12.47 -0.95 -1.40
N SER A 77 12.42 -1.69 -0.29
CA SER A 77 13.43 -2.70 0.08
C SER A 77 13.41 -3.97 -0.78
N LEU A 78 12.26 -4.31 -1.38
CA LEU A 78 12.13 -5.48 -2.26
C LEU A 78 12.51 -5.16 -3.71
N THR A 79 12.54 -3.87 -4.07
CA THR A 79 12.77 -3.41 -5.45
C THR A 79 14.13 -2.73 -5.66
N ASN A 80 14.95 -2.57 -4.61
CA ASN A 80 16.32 -2.04 -4.67
C ASN A 80 17.23 -2.84 -3.75
#